data_AF-A0A6L6F6L9-F1
#
_entry.id   AF-A0A6L6F6L9-F1
#
_cell.length_a   1.000
_cell.length_b   1.000
_cell.length_c   1.000
_cell.angle_alpha   90.00
_cell.angle_beta   90.00
_cell.angle_gamma   90.00
#
_symmetry.space_group_name_H-M   'P 1'
#
loop_
_entity.id
_entity.type
_entity.pdbx_description
1 polymer ?
#
loop_
_entity_poly.entity_id
_entity_poly.type
_entity_poly.pdbx_seq_one_letter_code
_entity_poly.pdbx_strand_id
1 'polypeptide(L)'
;MRNTSDSNMINQKFIVTAHPICYVKPFTPLTPQIDISRNRTDEFCEPIFRSLSDEDVQLSNEYVRELQAQGVDKLVNALQDALNLLHERDCASTGVVTSMLKDEIRSCKAFARRLRHPVTASNLCDSHHGGMSRGCSSTCATYREVLNHE
;
A
#
# COMPACT_ATOMS: atom_id res chain seq x y z
N MET A 1 4.19 -46.23 -57.67
CA MET A 1 4.44 -46.19 -56.21
C MET A 1 4.23 -44.76 -55.73
N ARG A 2 3.24 -44.50 -54.88
CA ARG A 2 3.00 -43.17 -54.28
C ARG A 2 3.58 -43.19 -52.86
N ASN A 3 4.55 -42.33 -52.59
CA ASN A 3 5.05 -42.09 -51.23
C ASN A 3 4.02 -41.27 -50.46
N THR A 4 3.32 -41.91 -49.54
CA THR A 4 2.49 -41.27 -48.51
C THR A 4 3.29 -41.18 -47.23
N SER A 5 4.20 -40.20 -47.15
CA SER A 5 5.14 -40.09 -46.02
C SER A 5 5.09 -38.77 -45.26
N ASP A 6 4.07 -37.91 -45.46
CA ASP A 6 3.93 -36.65 -44.70
C ASP A 6 2.58 -36.47 -43.99
N SER A 7 1.67 -37.44 -44.08
CA SER A 7 0.29 -37.31 -43.56
C SER A 7 0.16 -37.35 -42.03
N ASN A 8 1.22 -37.71 -41.29
CA ASN A 8 1.15 -37.99 -39.85
C ASN A 8 2.09 -37.14 -39.00
N MET A 9 2.57 -35.99 -39.49
CA MET A 9 3.14 -35.00 -38.58
C MET A 9 1.99 -34.35 -37.81
N ILE A 10 1.58 -35.00 -36.72
CA ILE A 10 0.74 -34.40 -35.69
C ILE A 10 1.46 -33.12 -35.28
N ASN A 11 0.94 -31.97 -35.70
CA ASN A 11 1.35 -30.67 -35.19
C ASN A 11 1.03 -30.67 -33.69
N GLN A 12 1.99 -31.11 -32.87
CA GLN A 12 1.88 -31.04 -31.42
C GLN A 12 1.69 -29.56 -31.08
N LYS A 13 0.46 -29.21 -30.66
CA LYS A 13 0.16 -27.91 -30.11
C LYS A 13 0.82 -27.87 -28.74
N PHE A 14 1.93 -27.15 -28.62
CA PHE A 14 2.51 -26.85 -27.31
C PHE A 14 1.54 -25.93 -26.56
N ILE A 15 0.95 -26.46 -25.49
CA ILE A 15 0.10 -25.68 -24.59
C ILE A 15 1.00 -25.22 -23.44
N VAL A 16 1.33 -23.93 -23.40
CA VAL A 16 2.01 -23.34 -22.25
C VAL A 16 0.95 -23.05 -21.19
N THR A 17 0.93 -23.83 -20.13
CA THR A 17 0.03 -23.66 -18.97
C THR A 17 0.66 -22.82 -17.86
N ALA A 18 1.91 -22.36 -18.04
CA ALA A 18 2.60 -21.53 -17.08
C ALA A 18 1.89 -20.17 -16.96
N HIS A 19 1.49 -19.83 -15.74
CA HIS A 19 0.91 -18.53 -15.44
C HIS A 19 2.03 -17.60 -14.92
N PRO A 20 2.11 -16.35 -15.40
CA PRO A 20 3.07 -15.38 -14.88
C PRO A 20 2.83 -15.14 -13.39
N ILE A 21 3.91 -15.01 -12.63
CA ILE A 21 3.87 -14.69 -11.20
C ILE A 21 3.69 -13.18 -11.00
N CYS A 22 4.38 -12.39 -11.82
CA CYS A 22 4.23 -10.94 -11.86
C CYS A 22 4.59 -10.40 -13.26
N TYR A 23 4.47 -9.08 -13.41
CA TYR A 23 4.75 -8.35 -14.63
C TYR A 23 5.66 -7.16 -14.33
N VAL A 24 6.54 -6.82 -15.28
CA VAL A 24 7.46 -5.68 -15.21
C VAL A 24 7.27 -4.75 -16.40
N LYS A 25 7.88 -3.57 -16.30
CA LYS A 25 7.86 -2.60 -17.39
C LYS A 25 8.75 -3.07 -18.55
N PRO A 26 8.32 -2.87 -19.79
CA PRO A 26 9.19 -3.13 -20.93
C PRO A 26 10.38 -2.16 -20.90
N PHE A 27 11.57 -2.64 -21.24
CA PHE A 27 12.80 -1.84 -21.30
C PHE A 27 13.20 -1.17 -19.97
N THR A 28 13.00 -1.86 -18.84
CA THR A 28 13.47 -1.39 -17.53
C THR A 28 15.01 -1.37 -17.51
N PRO A 29 15.67 -0.25 -17.11
CA PRO A 29 17.11 -0.22 -16.90
C PRO A 29 17.54 -1.30 -15.90
N LEU A 30 18.77 -1.83 -16.05
CA LEU A 30 19.36 -2.78 -15.11
C LEU A 30 19.70 -2.08 -13.80
N THR A 31 18.69 -1.92 -12.95
CA THR A 31 18.83 -1.46 -11.56
C THR A 31 18.75 -2.66 -10.61
N PRO A 32 19.40 -2.58 -9.43
CA PRO A 32 19.28 -3.63 -8.40
C PRO A 32 17.84 -3.87 -7.93
N GLN A 33 16.99 -2.86 -8.09
CA GLN A 33 15.58 -2.88 -7.73
C GLN A 33 14.74 -2.59 -8.97
N ILE A 34 13.74 -3.42 -9.22
CA ILE A 34 12.78 -3.24 -10.31
C ILE A 34 11.37 -3.24 -9.74
N ASP A 35 10.54 -2.33 -10.21
CA ASP A 35 9.12 -2.34 -9.84
C ASP A 35 8.42 -3.50 -10.55
N ILE A 36 7.56 -4.21 -9.80
CA ILE A 36 6.78 -5.33 -10.31
C ILE A 36 5.30 -5.13 -9.98
N SER A 37 4.42 -5.69 -10.81
CA SER A 37 2.98 -5.77 -10.54
C SER A 37 2.50 -7.21 -10.59
N ARG A 38 1.62 -7.60 -9.67
CA ARG A 38 0.95 -8.92 -9.74
C ARG A 38 -0.07 -9.00 -10.87
N ASN A 39 -0.58 -7.85 -11.31
CA ASN A 39 -1.58 -7.76 -12.36
C ASN A 39 -0.97 -7.15 -13.62
N ARG A 40 -1.34 -7.69 -14.78
CA ARG A 40 -0.97 -7.10 -16.06
C ARG A 40 -1.66 -5.76 -16.23
N THR A 41 -0.89 -4.73 -16.56
CA THR A 41 -1.38 -3.40 -16.95
C THR A 41 -0.66 -2.96 -18.23
N ASP A 42 -1.04 -1.82 -18.80
CA ASP A 42 -0.35 -1.26 -19.97
C ASP A 42 1.11 -0.89 -19.66
N GLU A 43 1.39 -0.54 -18.41
CA GLU A 43 2.74 -0.21 -17.94
C GLU A 43 3.53 -1.46 -17.52
N PHE A 44 2.88 -2.42 -16.86
CA PHE A 44 3.49 -3.67 -16.40
C PHE A 44 2.99 -4.84 -17.26
N CYS A 45 3.66 -5.09 -18.37
CA CYS A 45 3.21 -6.03 -19.40
C CYS A 45 4.16 -7.21 -19.65
N GLU A 46 5.42 -7.15 -19.22
CA GLU A 46 6.41 -8.21 -19.45
C GLU A 46 6.34 -9.28 -18.35
N PRO A 47 6.04 -10.55 -18.67
CA PRO A 47 5.77 -11.58 -17.66
C PRO A 47 7.05 -12.13 -17.02
N ILE A 48 7.03 -12.29 -15.69
CA ILE A 48 8.05 -13.01 -14.93
C ILE A 48 7.46 -14.33 -14.41
N PHE A 49 8.15 -15.43 -14.71
CA PHE A 49 7.76 -16.79 -14.31
C PHE A 49 8.61 -17.35 -13.16
N ARG A 50 9.49 -16.53 -12.56
CA ARG A 50 10.38 -16.93 -11.47
C ARG A 50 9.67 -16.82 -10.12
N SER A 51 9.79 -17.83 -9.28
CA SER A 51 9.35 -17.77 -7.89
C SER A 51 10.07 -16.65 -7.15
N LEU A 52 9.32 -15.77 -6.50
CA LEU A 52 9.84 -14.72 -5.63
C LEU A 52 9.70 -15.17 -4.18
N SER A 53 10.76 -15.04 -3.41
CA SER A 53 10.73 -15.15 -1.95
C SER A 53 10.35 -13.82 -1.31
N ASP A 54 10.03 -13.83 -0.02
CA ASP A 54 9.73 -12.60 0.74
C ASP A 54 10.96 -11.67 0.81
N GLU A 55 12.17 -12.20 0.66
CA GLU A 55 13.42 -11.43 0.62
C GLU A 55 13.62 -10.71 -0.74
N ASP A 56 13.04 -11.25 -1.81
CA ASP A 56 13.11 -10.67 -3.16
C ASP A 56 12.11 -9.51 -3.36
N VAL A 57 11.14 -9.36 -2.45
CA VAL A 57 10.01 -8.45 -2.61
C VAL A 57 10.05 -7.35 -1.55
N GLN A 58 10.40 -6.15 -1.98
CA GLN A 58 10.24 -4.96 -1.14
C GLN A 58 8.89 -4.30 -1.43
N LEU A 59 8.04 -4.20 -0.42
CA LEU A 59 6.77 -3.47 -0.52
C LEU A 59 7.05 -1.97 -0.56
N SER A 60 6.37 -1.25 -1.47
CA SER A 60 6.48 0.21 -1.51
C SER A 60 5.92 0.83 -0.22
N ASN A 61 6.48 1.95 0.21
CA ASN A 61 5.98 2.69 1.38
C ASN A 61 4.53 3.15 1.22
N GLU A 62 4.06 3.35 -0.01
CA GLU A 62 2.65 3.62 -0.31
C GLU A 62 1.77 2.40 -0.02
N TYR A 63 2.16 1.23 -0.53
CA TYR A 63 1.43 -0.01 -0.31
C TYR A 63 1.40 -0.41 1.17
N VAL A 64 2.52 -0.24 1.90
CA VAL A 64 2.58 -0.47 3.35
C VAL A 64 1.60 0.45 4.09
N ARG A 65 1.54 1.73 3.73
CA ARG A 65 0.61 2.70 4.34
C ARG A 65 -0.85 2.35 4.05
N GLU A 66 -1.16 1.91 2.84
CA GLU A 66 -2.50 1.45 2.50
C GLU A 66 -2.88 0.18 3.28
N LEU A 67 -1.99 -0.80 3.41
CA LEU A 67 -2.22 -1.99 4.24
C LEU A 67 -2.49 -1.61 5.70
N GLN A 68 -1.71 -0.69 6.26
CA GLN A 68 -1.95 -0.18 7.62
C GLN A 68 -3.31 0.52 7.72
N ALA A 69 -3.69 1.34 6.73
CA ALA A 69 -4.96 2.04 6.71
C ALA A 69 -6.15 1.05 6.67
N GLN A 70 -6.06 -0.01 5.86
CA GLN A 70 -7.06 -1.08 5.83
C GLN A 70 -7.16 -1.84 7.16
N GLY A 71 -6.03 -2.08 7.82
CA GLY A 71 -6.01 -2.64 9.17
C GLY A 71 -6.76 -1.77 10.18
N VAL A 72 -6.55 -0.45 10.12
CA VAL A 72 -7.26 0.52 10.96
C VAL A 72 -8.76 0.56 10.62
N ASP A 73 -9.14 0.45 9.34
CA ASP A 73 -10.55 0.39 8.96
C ASP A 73 -11.25 -0.87 9.52
N LYS A 74 -10.56 -2.01 9.57
CA LYS A 74 -11.08 -3.22 10.24
C LYS A 74 -11.26 -3.01 11.73
N LEU A 75 -10.32 -2.34 12.39
CA LEU A 75 -10.45 -1.97 13.81
C LEU A 75 -11.66 -1.05 14.04
N VAL A 76 -11.86 -0.06 13.17
CA VAL A 76 -13.03 0.82 13.21
C VAL A 76 -14.34 0.03 13.14
N ASN A 77 -14.43 -0.96 12.25
CA ASN A 77 -15.62 -1.80 12.14
C ASN A 77 -15.85 -2.59 13.43
N ALA A 78 -14.81 -3.21 13.99
CA ALA A 78 -14.92 -3.94 15.25
C ALA A 78 -15.35 -3.05 16.43
N LEU A 79 -14.84 -1.82 16.51
CA LEU A 79 -15.25 -0.84 17.51
C LEU A 79 -16.71 -0.39 17.31
N GLN A 80 -17.15 -0.24 16.07
CA GLN A 80 -18.53 0.11 15.75
C GLN A 80 -19.49 -1.01 16.16
N ASP A 81 -19.12 -2.27 15.93
CA ASP A 81 -19.90 -3.43 16.37
C ASP A 81 -20.00 -3.48 17.89
N ALA A 82 -18.89 -3.25 18.61
CA ALA A 82 -18.88 -3.15 20.06
C ALA A 82 -19.78 -2.01 20.58
N LEU A 83 -19.78 -0.85 19.91
CA LEU A 83 -20.65 0.27 20.25
C LEU A 83 -22.13 -0.09 20.08
N ASN A 84 -22.47 -0.80 18.99
CA ASN A 84 -23.84 -1.22 18.72
C ASN A 84 -24.34 -2.20 19.80
N LEU A 85 -23.52 -3.18 20.19
CA LEU A 85 -23.83 -4.12 21.26
C LEU A 85 -24.05 -3.44 22.62
N LEU A 86 -23.29 -2.39 22.91
CA LEU A 86 -23.48 -1.59 24.13
C LEU A 86 -24.79 -0.80 24.10
N HIS A 87 -25.23 -0.38 22.91
CA HIS A 87 -26.48 0.35 22.73
C HIS A 87 -27.71 -0.56 22.88
N GLU A 88 -27.64 -1.79 22.33
CA GLU A 88 -28.72 -2.79 22.43
C GLU A 88 -28.97 -3.30 23.85
N ARG A 89 -27.98 -3.20 24.74
CA ARG A 89 -28.09 -3.67 26.13
C ARG A 89 -28.73 -2.68 27.11
N ASP A 90 -29.29 -1.56 26.64
CA ASP A 90 -29.99 -0.55 27.46
C ASP A 90 -29.23 -0.17 28.76
N CYS A 91 -27.90 -0.10 28.66
CA CYS A 91 -27.06 0.16 29.83
C CYS A 91 -27.06 1.67 30.12
N ALA A 92 -28.03 2.15 30.89
CA ALA A 92 -28.20 3.58 31.23
C ALA A 92 -26.98 4.23 31.91
N SER A 93 -25.95 3.45 32.30
CA SER A 93 -24.70 3.91 32.93
C SER A 93 -23.48 3.97 31.99
N THR A 94 -23.59 3.58 30.71
CA THR A 94 -22.43 3.53 29.77
C THR A 94 -22.24 4.79 28.92
N GLY A 95 -22.88 5.92 29.26
CA GLY A 95 -22.76 7.16 28.49
C GLY A 95 -21.31 7.62 28.26
N VAL A 96 -20.44 7.47 29.27
CA VAL A 96 -19.01 7.80 29.15
C VAL A 96 -18.28 6.81 28.25
N VAL A 97 -18.53 5.50 28.39
CA VAL A 97 -17.87 4.45 27.60
C VAL A 97 -18.27 4.55 26.12
N THR A 98 -19.56 4.80 25.85
CA THR A 98 -20.06 4.98 24.48
C THR A 98 -19.53 6.27 23.85
N SER A 99 -19.38 7.35 24.63
CA SER A 99 -18.69 8.58 24.20
C SER A 99 -17.23 8.32 23.82
N MET A 100 -16.49 7.64 24.70
CA MET A 100 -15.08 7.29 24.47
C MET A 100 -14.91 6.43 23.22
N LEU A 101 -15.77 5.43 23.02
CA LEU A 101 -15.73 4.59 21.81
C LEU A 101 -15.99 5.41 20.53
N LYS A 102 -16.95 6.34 20.57
CA LYS A 102 -17.24 7.22 19.42
C LYS A 102 -16.05 8.12 19.08
N ASP A 103 -15.36 8.64 20.09
CA ASP A 103 -14.17 9.47 19.90
C ASP A 103 -13.01 8.64 19.35
N GLU A 104 -12.82 7.42 19.84
CA GLU A 104 -11.79 6.50 19.33
C GLU A 104 -12.05 6.12 17.88
N ILE A 105 -13.30 5.76 17.53
CA ILE A 105 -13.71 5.50 16.14
C ILE A 105 -13.38 6.69 15.24
N ARG A 106 -13.63 7.93 15.71
CA ARG A 106 -13.32 9.15 14.95
C ARG A 106 -11.80 9.31 14.77
N SER A 107 -11.03 9.07 15.83
CA SER A 107 -9.56 9.13 15.82
C SER A 107 -8.96 8.10 14.86
N CYS A 108 -9.41 6.85 14.90
CA CYS A 108 -8.99 5.81 13.97
C CYS A 108 -9.31 6.18 12.51
N LYS A 109 -10.53 6.67 12.22
CA LYS A 109 -10.89 7.15 10.87
C LYS A 109 -10.02 8.33 10.41
N ALA A 110 -9.63 9.23 11.31
CA ALA A 110 -8.71 10.32 10.99
C ALA A 110 -7.27 9.81 10.76
N PHE A 111 -6.85 8.78 11.49
CA PHE A 111 -5.55 8.15 11.32
C PHE A 111 -5.45 7.38 10.00
N ALA A 112 -6.43 6.54 9.66
CA ALA A 112 -6.49 5.85 8.37
C ALA A 112 -6.44 6.81 7.18
N ARG A 113 -7.13 7.96 7.29
CA ARG A 113 -7.06 9.02 6.26
C ARG A 113 -5.67 9.63 6.12
N ARG A 114 -4.95 9.85 7.23
CA ARG A 114 -3.57 10.36 7.24
C ARG A 114 -2.56 9.36 6.68
N LEU A 115 -2.78 8.07 6.89
CA LEU A 115 -1.96 7.02 6.28
C LEU A 115 -2.07 7.05 4.76
N ARG A 116 -3.30 7.22 4.23
CA ARG A 116 -3.57 7.34 2.78
C ARG A 116 -3.13 8.65 2.17
N HIS A 117 -3.23 9.73 2.93
CA HIS A 117 -2.90 11.09 2.48
C HIS A 117 -1.88 11.70 3.45
N PRO A 118 -0.62 11.23 3.39
CA PRO A 118 0.44 11.77 4.22
C PRO A 118 0.60 13.25 3.88
N VAL A 119 0.54 14.12 4.89
CA VAL A 119 0.83 15.55 4.70
C VAL A 119 2.28 15.65 4.28
N THR A 120 2.51 15.97 3.01
CA THR A 120 3.84 16.22 2.48
C THR A 120 4.36 17.49 3.15
N ALA A 121 5.45 17.38 3.92
CA ALA A 121 6.06 18.51 4.63
C ALA A 121 6.53 19.64 3.68
N SER A 122 6.48 19.45 2.36
CA SER A 122 6.82 20.45 1.35
C SER A 122 5.95 21.71 1.40
N ASN A 123 4.75 21.65 1.98
CA ASN A 123 3.82 22.79 1.97
C ASN A 123 3.82 23.60 3.27
N LEU A 124 4.74 23.33 4.20
CA LEU A 124 4.85 24.07 5.47
C LEU A 124 5.97 25.13 5.47
N CYS A 125 6.78 25.21 4.39
CA CYS A 125 7.94 26.10 4.33
C CYS A 125 7.91 27.16 3.21
N ASP A 126 6.92 27.17 2.31
CA ASP A 126 6.89 28.10 1.17
C ASP A 126 6.18 29.44 1.44
N SER A 127 5.67 29.65 2.66
CA SER A 127 5.10 30.93 3.07
C SER A 127 6.04 31.71 3.99
N HIS A 128 7.27 31.98 3.53
CA HIS A 128 8.12 33.05 4.07
C HIS A 128 8.72 33.88 2.94
N HIS A 129 7.87 34.67 2.27
CA HIS A 129 8.32 35.80 1.48
C HIS A 129 8.05 37.09 2.28
N GLY A 130 9.13 37.73 2.76
CA GLY A 130 9.11 39.11 3.21
C GLY A 130 9.51 39.35 4.67
N GLY A 131 10.81 39.52 4.92
CA GLY A 131 11.32 40.50 5.88
C GLY A 131 11.41 40.10 7.36
N MET A 132 12.66 40.04 7.82
CA MET A 132 13.12 40.18 9.21
C MET A 132 12.85 39.04 10.20
N SER A 133 13.91 38.25 10.40
CA SER A 133 14.39 37.71 11.68
C SER A 133 13.33 37.41 12.75
N ARG A 134 12.66 36.26 12.64
CA ARG A 134 12.04 35.59 13.78
C ARG A 134 12.19 34.09 13.62
N GLY A 135 12.84 33.47 14.61
CA GLY A 135 13.32 32.10 14.57
C GLY A 135 12.24 31.08 14.23
N CYS A 136 12.65 30.07 13.45
CA CYS A 136 11.89 28.85 13.28
C CYS A 136 11.61 28.23 14.65
N SER A 137 10.36 27.78 14.85
CA SER A 137 9.98 27.01 16.03
C SER A 137 10.86 25.76 16.14
N SER A 138 11.35 25.46 17.36
CA SER A 138 12.30 24.39 17.66
C SER A 138 11.82 22.98 17.30
N THR A 139 10.56 22.82 16.90
CA THR A 139 9.99 21.56 16.41
C THR A 139 10.32 21.24 14.95
N CYS A 140 10.92 22.16 14.19
CA CYS A 140 11.37 21.88 12.82
C CYS A 140 12.74 21.17 12.75
N ALA A 141 13.55 21.27 13.80
CA ALA A 141 14.88 20.65 13.84
C ALA A 141 14.82 19.14 14.15
N THR A 142 13.77 18.68 14.82
CA THR A 142 13.69 17.29 15.33
C THR A 142 13.51 16.23 14.25
N TYR A 143 13.13 16.61 13.03
CA TYR A 143 12.91 15.65 11.93
C TYR A 143 14.12 15.47 11.00
N ARG A 144 15.18 16.29 11.15
CA ARG A 144 16.34 16.19 10.26
C ARG A 144 17.37 15.16 10.70
N GLU A 145 17.35 14.74 11.96
CA GLU A 145 18.39 13.83 12.51
C GLU A 145 18.06 12.34 12.37
N VAL A 146 16.82 11.95 12.02
CA VAL A 146 16.45 10.52 11.95
C VAL A 146 16.70 9.90 10.56
N LEU A 147 17.18 10.68 9.58
CA LEU A 147 17.44 10.19 8.21
C LEU A 147 18.93 10.01 7.86
N ASN A 148 19.84 10.22 8.81
CA ASN A 148 21.27 9.96 8.61
C ASN A 148 21.81 9.09 9.75
N HIS A 149 21.46 7.81 9.77
CA HIS A 149 22.37 6.80 10.28
C HIS A 149 22.29 5.58 9.35
N GLU A 150 23.49 5.16 8.95
CA GLU A 150 23.88 4.17 7.95
C GLU A 150 23.16 2.81 8.06
#